data_AF-A0AAC9VLJ5-F1
#
_entry.id   AF-A0AAC9VLJ5-F1
#
_cell.length_a   1.000
_cell.length_b   1.000
_cell.length_c   1.000
_cell.angle_alpha   90.00
_cell.angle_beta   90.00
_cell.angle_gamma   90.00
#
_symmetry.space_group_name_H-M   'P 1'
#
loop_
_entity.id
_entity.type
_entity.pdbx_description
1 polymer ?
#
loop_
_entity_poly.entity_id
_entity_poly.type
_entity_poly.pdbx_seq_one_letter_code
_entity_poly.pdbx_strand_id
1 'polypeptide(L)' 'MGRDSKGRLFINANAVFWIFRIGAPWRDLPPDHSDWKNTHRRFCRWKDKGIWISILSELTFKEIGSV' A
#
# COMPACT_ATOMS: atom_id res chain seq x y z
N MET A 1 -21.14 17.62 1.39
CA MET A 1 -20.13 17.13 0.42
C MET A 1 -19.56 15.81 0.90
N GLY A 2 -20.04 14.70 0.32
CA GLY A 2 -19.56 13.37 0.65
C GLY A 2 -18.13 13.22 0.17
N ARG A 3 -17.16 13.25 1.09
CA ARG A 3 -15.75 12.94 0.79
C ARG A 3 -15.71 11.49 0.30
N ASP A 4 -15.48 11.29 -0.99
CA ASP A 4 -15.53 9.97 -1.60
C ASP A 4 -14.59 8.97 -0.92
N SER A 5 -15.04 7.74 -0.78
CA SER A 5 -14.25 6.66 -0.18
C SER A 5 -13.13 6.22 -1.12
N LYS A 6 -13.36 6.27 -2.44
CA LYS A 6 -12.45 5.76 -3.47
C LYS A 6 -11.17 6.58 -3.58
N GLY A 7 -11.24 7.92 -3.59
CA GLY A 7 -10.08 8.80 -3.66
C GLY A 7 -9.16 8.63 -2.45
N ARG A 8 -9.73 8.53 -1.24
CA ARG A 8 -8.94 8.21 -0.04
C ARG A 8 -8.26 6.84 -0.13
N LEU A 9 -8.93 5.82 -0.69
CA LEU A 9 -8.35 4.49 -0.82
C LEU A 9 -7.18 4.47 -1.82
N PHE A 10 -7.26 5.26 -2.89
CA PHE A 10 -6.20 5.42 -3.89
C PHE A 10 -4.98 6.15 -3.30
N ILE A 11 -5.22 7.29 -2.65
CA ILE A 11 -4.21 8.11 -1.97
C ILE A 11 -3.43 7.28 -0.93
N ASN A 12 -4.13 6.52 -0.07
CA ASN A 12 -3.47 5.65 0.91
C ASN A 12 -2.68 4.50 0.25
N ALA A 13 -3.17 3.93 -0.85
CA ALA A 13 -2.46 2.85 -1.54
C ALA A 13 -1.14 3.36 -2.15
N ASN A 14 -1.17 4.54 -2.79
CA ASN A 14 0.02 5.18 -3.34
C ASN A 14 1.05 5.49 -2.24
N ALA A 15 0.61 5.99 -1.09
CA ALA A 15 1.47 6.24 0.06
C ALA A 15 2.15 4.97 0.60
N VAL A 16 1.44 3.84 0.66
CA VAL A 16 2.03 2.55 1.03
C VAL A 16 3.13 2.16 0.03
N PHE A 17 2.87 2.26 -1.28
CA PHE A 17 3.88 1.93 -2.29
C PHE A 17 5.11 2.86 -2.25
N TRP A 18 4.92 4.15 -1.99
CA TRP A 18 6.02 5.10 -1.81
C TRP A 18 6.94 4.68 -0.65
N ILE A 19 6.35 4.29 0.48
CA ILE A 19 7.09 3.80 1.66
C ILE A 19 7.88 2.53 1.30
N PHE A 20 7.26 1.57 0.60
CA PHE A 20 7.96 0.37 0.16
C PHE A 20 9.10 0.66 -0.82
N ARG A 21 8.93 1.64 -1.70
CA ARG A 21 9.92 1.98 -2.73
C ARG A 21 11.15 2.68 -2.16
N ILE A 22 10.98 3.46 -1.10
CA ILE A 22 12.03 4.27 -0.48
C ILE A 22 12.60 3.61 0.77
N GLY A 23 11.82 2.75 1.44
CA GLY A 23 12.19 2.17 2.73
C GLY A 23 12.12 3.17 3.90
N ALA A 24 11.38 4.27 3.73
CA ALA A 24 11.23 5.30 4.74
C ALA A 24 10.36 4.84 5.92
N PRO A 25 10.60 5.32 7.14
CA PRO A 25 9.70 5.04 8.26
C PRO A 25 8.33 5.69 8.01
N TRP A 26 7.25 5.05 8.48
CA TRP A 26 5.88 5.51 8.26
C TRP A 26 5.63 6.96 8.70
N ARG A 27 6.36 7.43 9.72
CA ARG A 27 6.22 8.78 10.28
C ARG A 27 6.75 9.88 9.37
N ASP A 28 7.60 9.55 8.41
CA ASP A 28 8.19 10.50 7.47
C ASP A 28 7.34 10.65 6.20
N LEU A 29 6.15 10.05 6.17
CA LEU A 29 5.25 10.18 5.04
C LEU A 29 4.80 11.65 4.89
N PRO A 30 5.01 12.27 3.72
CA PRO A 30 4.54 13.63 3.47
C PRO A 30 3.02 13.73 3.63
N PRO A 31 2.51 14.80 4.28
CA PRO A 31 1.07 14.99 4.48
C PRO A 31 0.29 15.13 3.17
N ASP A 32 0.95 15.50 2.08
CA ASP A 32 0.38 15.55 0.72
C ASP A 32 -0.04 14.16 0.21
N HIS A 33 0.55 13.09 0.73
CA HIS A 33 0.25 11.73 0.32
C HIS A 33 -0.84 11.07 1.15
N SER A 34 -0.95 11.33 2.46
CA SER A 34 -2.03 10.91 3.37
C SER A 34 -1.57 11.04 4.82
N ASP A 35 -2.53 11.01 5.75
CA ASP A 35 -2.22 10.78 7.17
C ASP A 35 -1.57 9.39 7.35
N TRP A 36 -0.30 9.37 7.76
CA TRP A 36 0.50 8.16 7.99
C TRP A 36 -0.22 7.12 8.85
N LYS A 37 -1.08 7.55 9.80
CA LYS A 37 -1.85 6.64 10.65
C LYS A 37 -2.85 5.83 9.84
N ASN A 38 -3.53 6.46 8.89
CA ASN A 38 -4.51 5.79 8.03
C ASN A 38 -3.81 4.86 7.03
N THR A 39 -2.66 5.28 6.51
CA THR A 39 -1.82 4.50 5.61
C THR A 39 -1.29 3.25 6.31
N HIS A 40 -0.75 3.40 7.53
CA HIS A 40 -0.29 2.28 8.34
C HIS A 40 -1.44 1.32 8.71
N ARG A 41 -2.60 1.83 9.13
CA ARG A 41 -3.78 0.96 9.38
C ARG A 41 -4.22 0.21 8.13
N ARG A 42 -4.17 0.85 6.95
CA ARG A 42 -4.49 0.20 5.67
C ARG A 42 -3.51 -0.91 5.37
N PHE A 43 -2.21 -0.65 5.55
CA PHE A 43 -1.16 -1.65 5.41
C PHE A 43 -1.43 -2.88 6.30
N CYS A 44 -1.71 -2.67 7.59
CA CYS A 44 -2.06 -3.76 8.50
C CYS A 44 -3.28 -4.54 8.02
N ARG A 45 -4.36 -3.85 7.61
CA ARG A 45 -5.56 -4.51 7.08
C ARG A 45 -5.31 -5.33 5.82
N TRP A 46 -4.36 -4.93 4.97
CA TRP A 46 -3.98 -5.69 3.78
C TRP A 46 -3.14 -6.91 4.13
N LYS A 47 -2.23 -6.78 5.10
CA LYS A 47 -1.48 -7.89 5.67
C LYS A 47 -2.41 -8.92 6.31
N ASP A 48 -3.33 -8.49 7.15
CA ASP A 48 -4.27 -9.38 7.84
C ASP A 48 -5.22 -10.09 6.86
N LYS A 49 -5.50 -9.48 5.70
CA LYS A 49 -6.29 -10.08 4.61
C LYS A 49 -5.47 -10.97 3.67
N GLY A 50 -4.16 -11.11 3.87
CA GLY A 50 -3.29 -11.87 2.96
C GLY A 50 -3.10 -11.25 1.57
N ILE A 51 -3.47 -9.97 1.39
CA ILE A 51 -3.38 -9.29 0.08
C ILE A 51 -1.92 -9.21 -0.38
N TRP A 52 -0.99 -8.98 0.55
CA TRP A 52 0.44 -8.97 0.23
C TRP A 52 0.94 -10.30 -0.29
N ILE A 53 0.44 -11.41 0.25
CA ILE A 53 0.79 -12.74 -0.23
C ILE A 53 0.28 -12.94 -1.65
N SER A 54 -0.96 -12.52 -1.95
CA SER A 54 -1.51 -12.59 -3.32
C SER A 54 -0.67 -11.80 -4.32
N ILE A 55 -0.30 -10.55 -3.97
CA ILE A 55 0.51 -9.69 -4.85
C ILE A 55 1.90 -10.29 -5.06
N LEU A 56 2.56 -10.75 -4.00
CA LEU A 56 3.87 -11.36 -4.09
C LEU A 56 3.83 -12.66 -4.89
N SER A 57 2.83 -13.52 -4.65
CA SER A 57 2.64 -14.78 -5.38
C SER A 57 2.49 -14.54 -6.88
N GLU A 58 1.70 -13.55 -7.30
CA GLU A 58 1.55 -13.19 -8.72
C GLU A 58 2.85 -12.68 -9.35
N LEU A 59 3.61 -11.86 -8.61
CA LEU A 59 4.90 -11.35 -9.08
C LEU A 59 5.94 -12.47 -9.20
N THR A 60 6.02 -13.37 -8.21
CA THR A 60 6.96 -14.50 -8.24
C THR A 60 6.58 -15.56 -9.29
N PHE A 61 5.29 -15.80 -9.52
CA PHE A 61 4.83 -16.72 -10.56
C PHE A 61 5.28 -16.26 -11.96
N LYS A 62 5.30 -14.93 -12.17
CA LYS A 62 5.72 -14.35 -13.44
C LYS A 62 7.23 -14.44 -13.70
N GLU A 63 8.06 -14.52 -12.66
CA GLU A 63 9.51 -14.76 -12.81
C GLU A 63 9.86 -16.23 -13.11
N ILE A 64 9.09 -17.18 -12.58
CA ILE A 64 9.39 -18.62 -12.72
C ILE A 64 8.78 -19.24 -13.99
N GLY A 65 7.67 -18.68 -14.51
CA GLY A 65 7.00 -19.18 -15.72
C GLY A 65 7.55 -18.65 -17.06
N SER A 66 8.69 -17.96 -17.06
CA SER A 66 9.31 -17.39 -18.27
C SER A 66 10.66 -18.02 -18.66
N VAL A 67 10.95 -19.23 -18.16
CA VAL A 67 12.10 -20.05 -18.59
C VAL A 67 11.67 -21.27 -19.38
#